data_AF-A0A952BG56-F1
#
_entry.id   AF-A0A952BG56-F1
#
_cell.length_a   1.000
_cell.length_b   1.000
_cell.length_c   1.000
_cell.angle_alpha   90.00
_cell.angle_beta   90.00
_cell.angle_gamma   90.00
#
_symmetry.space_group_name_H-M   'P 1'
#
loop_
_entity.id
_entity.type
_entity.pdbx_description
1 polymer ?
#
loop_
_entity_poly.entity_id
_entity_poly.type
_entity_poly.pdbx_seq_one_letter_code
_entity_poly.pdbx_strand_id
1 'polypeptide(L)'
;MRRPCRARSISIARTSCPVSSPRSAAEYSGRDKRAERAGHIPGAVNLNWVTAMDQRRKMRLKQQGELRRMLSSLGVTPDKEIIVYCQTHHRSSHTYIMLKALGFPNVKAYPGSWAEGGNSPDSPIG
;
A
#
# COMPACT_ATOMS: atom_id res chain seq x y z
N MET A 1 31.76 7.38 -3.34
CA MET A 1 31.29 6.31 -4.25
C MET A 1 29.90 5.86 -3.83
N ARG A 2 28.84 6.37 -4.48
CA ARG A 2 27.44 5.99 -4.21
C ARG A 2 27.10 4.83 -5.13
N ARG A 3 26.85 3.64 -4.58
CA ARG A 3 26.39 2.49 -5.36
C ARG A 3 25.05 2.85 -6.01
N PRO A 4 24.87 2.63 -7.33
CA PRO A 4 23.60 2.88 -7.98
C PRO A 4 22.62 1.80 -7.53
N CYS A 5 21.74 2.12 -6.57
CA CYS A 5 20.55 1.34 -6.31
C CYS A 5 19.67 1.41 -7.56
N ARG A 6 19.85 0.44 -8.47
CA ARG A 6 18.90 0.16 -9.54
C ARG A 6 17.57 -0.16 -8.89
N ALA A 7 16.59 0.73 -8.99
CA ALA A 7 15.21 0.47 -8.62
C ALA A 7 14.63 -0.55 -9.62
N ARG A 8 14.93 -1.83 -9.41
CA ARG A 8 14.12 -2.94 -9.92
C ARG A 8 13.07 -3.24 -8.85
N SER A 9 11.86 -3.60 -9.30
CA SER A 9 10.69 -4.00 -8.50
C SER A 9 9.98 -2.88 -7.73
N ILE A 10 8.83 -2.49 -8.28
CA ILE A 10 7.77 -1.73 -7.62
C ILE A 10 6.77 -2.79 -7.13
N SER A 11 6.37 -2.71 -5.85
CA SER A 11 5.86 -3.73 -4.89
C SER A 11 6.75 -4.92 -4.53
N ILE A 12 6.75 -5.27 -3.25
CA ILE A 12 7.45 -6.42 -2.69
C ILE A 12 6.85 -7.70 -3.25
N ALA A 13 7.66 -8.43 -4.03
CA ALA A 13 7.52 -9.84 -4.27
C ALA A 13 8.86 -10.53 -4.02
N ARG A 14 9.01 -11.12 -2.83
CA ARG A 14 9.48 -12.50 -2.67
C ARG A 14 9.26 -13.01 -1.24
N THR A 15 8.52 -14.11 -1.16
CA THR A 15 8.17 -14.95 0.01
C THR A 15 7.34 -14.27 1.12
N SER A 16 6.04 -14.64 1.17
CA SER A 16 5.11 -14.50 2.31
C SER A 16 4.87 -13.09 2.87
N CYS A 17 4.87 -12.06 2.03
CA CYS A 17 4.80 -10.66 2.46
C CYS A 17 3.61 -9.93 1.82
N PRO A 18 2.56 -9.61 2.57
CA PRO A 18 1.41 -8.90 2.04
C PRO A 18 1.47 -7.39 2.26
N VAL A 19 0.95 -6.67 1.27
CA VAL A 19 1.19 -5.24 0.96
C VAL A 19 -0.14 -4.50 1.02
N SER A 20 -0.32 -3.36 1.67
CA SER A 20 -1.67 -2.76 1.81
C SER A 20 -1.96 -1.66 0.76
N SER A 21 -2.89 -1.86 -0.18
CA SER A 21 -3.35 -0.85 -1.17
C SER A 21 -4.61 -0.09 -0.70
N PRO A 22 -4.56 1.22 -0.41
CA PRO A 22 -5.70 2.07 -0.02
C PRO A 22 -6.67 2.47 -1.14
N ARG A 23 -6.62 1.79 -2.29
CA ARG A 23 -7.55 1.97 -3.41
C ARG A 23 -8.84 1.21 -3.16
N SER A 24 -9.94 1.66 -3.76
CA SER A 24 -11.20 0.91 -3.73
C SER A 24 -11.04 -0.49 -4.33
N ALA A 25 -11.94 -1.42 -3.98
CA ALA A 25 -11.91 -2.77 -4.54
C ALA A 25 -12.06 -2.78 -6.07
N ALA A 26 -12.79 -1.82 -6.65
CA ALA A 26 -12.95 -1.66 -8.10
C ALA A 26 -11.65 -1.19 -8.78
N GLU A 27 -10.93 -0.23 -8.21
CA GLU A 27 -9.61 0.20 -8.69
C GLU A 27 -8.57 -0.94 -8.57
N TYR A 28 -8.62 -1.72 -7.48
CA TYR A 28 -7.70 -2.84 -7.25
C TYR A 28 -7.92 -4.00 -8.24
N SER A 29 -9.18 -4.36 -8.47
CA SER A 29 -9.56 -5.42 -9.42
C SER A 29 -9.48 -5.01 -10.89
N GLY A 30 -9.09 -3.77 -11.19
CA GLY A 30 -9.01 -3.26 -12.56
C GLY A 30 -10.36 -2.94 -13.22
N ARG A 31 -11.47 -2.94 -12.45
CA ARG A 31 -12.81 -2.57 -12.93
C ARG A 31 -13.01 -1.06 -13.07
N ASP A 32 -12.23 -0.25 -12.35
CA ASP A 32 -12.15 1.20 -12.51
C ASP A 32 -10.75 1.59 -13.01
N LYS A 33 -10.67 1.99 -14.29
CA LYS A 33 -9.41 2.28 -14.99
C LYS A 33 -9.09 3.77 -14.90
N ARG A 34 -8.01 4.11 -14.18
CA ARG A 34 -7.54 5.49 -13.98
C ARG A 34 -6.10 5.73 -14.43
N ALA A 35 -5.57 4.80 -15.21
CA ALA A 35 -4.27 4.87 -15.87
C ALA A 35 -4.39 4.09 -17.19
N GLU A 36 -3.35 4.13 -18.02
CA GLU A 36 -3.31 3.40 -19.29
C GLU A 36 -3.54 1.89 -19.10
N ARG A 37 -3.17 1.35 -17.94
CA ARG A 37 -3.38 -0.04 -17.55
C ARG A 37 -4.10 -0.15 -16.20
N ALA A 38 -5.03 -1.10 -16.10
CA ALA A 38 -5.85 -1.34 -14.92
C ALA A 38 -5.35 -2.55 -14.13
N GLY A 39 -5.55 -2.57 -12.81
CA GLY A 39 -5.13 -3.67 -11.94
C GLY A 39 -4.32 -3.18 -10.74
N HIS A 40 -3.42 -4.03 -10.27
CA HIS A 40 -2.53 -3.73 -9.17
C HIS A 40 -1.13 -4.25 -9.46
N ILE A 41 -0.20 -3.89 -8.59
CA ILE A 41 1.14 -4.43 -8.70
C ILE A 41 1.10 -5.86 -8.14
N PRO A 42 1.63 -6.88 -8.84
CA PRO A 42 1.59 -8.27 -8.38
C PRO A 42 2.13 -8.45 -6.96
N GLY A 43 1.43 -9.25 -6.15
CA GLY A 43 1.74 -9.44 -4.73
C GLY A 43 1.27 -8.31 -3.82
N ALA A 44 0.68 -7.24 -4.38
CA ALA A 44 0.01 -6.25 -3.55
C ALA A 44 -1.23 -6.88 -2.88
N VAL A 45 -1.51 -6.56 -1.63
CA VAL A 45 -2.83 -6.73 -1.00
C VAL A 45 -3.58 -5.39 -0.95
N ASN A 46 -4.85 -5.40 -0.59
CA ASN A 46 -5.67 -4.19 -0.50
C ASN A 46 -6.00 -3.87 0.96
N LEU A 47 -5.80 -2.61 1.36
CA LEU A 47 -6.26 -2.05 2.62
C LEU A 47 -6.73 -0.63 2.36
N ASN A 48 -8.02 -0.48 2.06
CA ASN A 48 -8.65 0.82 1.92
C ASN A 48 -8.44 1.66 3.18
N TRP A 49 -7.91 2.88 3.06
CA TRP A 49 -7.62 3.75 4.20
C TRP A 49 -8.85 4.01 5.09
N VAL A 50 -10.06 3.99 4.53
CA VAL A 50 -11.32 4.15 5.27
C VAL A 50 -11.57 3.00 6.24
N THR A 51 -11.06 1.79 5.96
CA THR A 51 -11.25 0.64 6.87
C THR A 51 -10.47 0.79 8.17
N ALA A 52 -9.41 1.61 8.17
CA ALA A 52 -8.67 1.98 9.37
C ALA A 52 -9.39 3.04 10.23
N MET A 53 -10.50 3.60 9.74
CA MET A 53 -11.27 4.64 10.42
C MET A 53 -12.49 4.04 11.14
N ASP A 54 -12.82 4.60 12.29
CA ASP A 54 -13.95 4.22 13.12
C ASP A 54 -15.10 5.23 12.92
N GLN A 55 -16.13 4.79 12.20
CA GLN A 55 -17.33 5.59 11.93
C GLN A 55 -18.10 5.95 13.20
N ARG A 56 -18.08 5.08 14.22
CA ARG A 56 -18.75 5.31 15.51
C ARG A 56 -17.98 6.33 16.36
N ARG A 57 -16.70 6.55 16.08
CA ARG A 57 -15.83 7.51 16.76
C ARG A 57 -15.48 8.71 15.88
N LYS A 58 -16.45 9.23 15.11
CA LYS A 58 -16.29 10.43 14.28
C LYS A 58 -15.12 10.34 13.29
N MET A 59 -14.96 9.19 12.65
CA MET A 59 -13.87 8.93 11.69
C MET A 59 -12.47 9.10 12.31
N ARG A 60 -12.30 8.82 13.60
CA ARG A 60 -10.97 8.67 14.19
C ARG A 60 -10.35 7.35 13.77
N LEU A 61 -9.03 7.24 13.87
CA LEU A 61 -8.37 5.94 13.75
C LEU A 61 -8.97 4.93 14.73
N LYS A 62 -9.15 3.70 14.26
CA LYS A 62 -9.50 2.55 15.11
C LYS A 62 -8.45 2.37 16.20
N GLN A 63 -8.84 1.69 17.28
CA GLN A 63 -7.91 1.44 18.37
C GLN A 63 -6.72 0.60 17.91
N GLN A 64 -5.56 0.82 18.53
CA GLN A 64 -4.29 0.21 18.14
C GLN A 64 -4.37 -1.32 17.99
N GLY A 65 -5.04 -2.00 18.93
CA GLY A 65 -5.22 -3.46 18.88
C GLY A 65 -6.04 -3.92 17.68
N GLU A 66 -7.06 -3.16 17.26
CA GLU A 66 -7.87 -3.48 16.09
C GLU A 66 -7.10 -3.25 14.80
N LEU A 67 -6.35 -2.15 14.71
CA LEU A 67 -5.46 -1.87 13.59
C LEU A 67 -4.41 -2.96 13.42
N ARG A 68 -3.76 -3.39 14.51
CA ARG A 68 -2.76 -4.47 14.47
C ARG A 68 -3.35 -5.79 13.99
N ARG A 69 -4.55 -6.16 14.45
CA ARG A 69 -5.24 -7.38 13.99
C ARG A 69 -5.58 -7.31 12.50
N MET A 70 -6.12 -6.17 12.04
CA MET A 70 -6.44 -5.94 10.64
C MET A 70 -5.20 -6.03 9.74
N LEU A 71 -4.11 -5.39 10.14
CA LEU A 71 -2.84 -5.45 9.43
C LEU A 71 -2.30 -6.87 9.40
N SER A 72 -2.34 -7.59 10.53
CA SER A 72 -1.86 -8.97 10.61
C SER A 72 -2.72 -9.97 9.83
N SER A 73 -4.05 -9.79 9.71
CA SER A 73 -4.90 -10.64 8.87
C SER A 73 -4.61 -10.44 7.38
N LEU A 74 -4.15 -9.23 7.05
CA LEU A 74 -3.59 -8.90 5.75
C LEU A 74 -2.08 -9.19 5.72
N GLY A 75 -1.53 -9.92 6.69
CA GLY A 75 -0.12 -10.25 6.98
C GLY A 75 0.91 -9.12 6.95
N VAL A 76 0.47 -7.87 7.02
CA VAL A 76 1.30 -6.68 7.18
C VAL A 76 1.82 -6.69 8.62
N THR A 77 3.07 -7.14 8.79
CA THR A 77 3.68 -7.35 10.11
C THR A 77 4.98 -6.55 10.26
N PRO A 78 5.38 -6.17 11.50
CA PRO A 78 6.52 -5.25 11.71
C PRO A 78 7.90 -5.79 11.31
N ASP A 79 8.04 -7.11 11.15
CA ASP A 79 9.24 -7.80 10.66
C ASP A 79 9.50 -7.60 9.16
N LYS A 80 8.52 -7.05 8.44
CA LYS A 80 8.58 -6.86 6.98
C LYS A 80 8.90 -5.41 6.63
N GLU A 81 9.55 -5.25 5.48
CA GLU A 81 9.52 -3.96 4.79
C GLU A 81 8.11 -3.71 4.25
N ILE A 82 7.58 -2.50 4.42
CA ILE A 82 6.25 -2.13 3.93
C ILE A 82 6.38 -0.94 3.01
N ILE A 83 5.89 -1.08 1.78
CA ILE A 83 5.81 -0.01 0.81
C ILE A 83 4.33 0.34 0.60
N VAL A 84 3.97 1.60 0.80
CA VAL A 84 2.60 2.08 0.60
C VAL A 84 2.49 2.97 -0.64
N TYR A 85 1.44 2.76 -1.42
CA TYR A 85 1.17 3.50 -2.65
C TYR A 85 -0.33 3.65 -2.89
N CYS A 86 -0.76 4.62 -3.68
CA CYS A 86 -2.16 4.74 -4.09
C CYS A 86 -2.27 5.13 -5.57
N GLN A 87 -2.94 6.24 -5.91
CA GLN A 87 -2.86 6.83 -7.25
C GLN A 87 -1.69 7.83 -7.35
N THR A 88 -1.62 8.79 -6.42
CA THR A 88 -0.64 9.92 -6.40
C THR A 88 -0.11 10.17 -4.98
N HIS A 89 0.07 9.10 -4.22
CA HIS A 89 0.47 9.11 -2.81
C HIS A 89 -0.45 9.81 -1.77
N HIS A 90 -1.49 10.54 -2.15
CA HIS A 90 -2.37 11.26 -1.21
C HIS A 90 -3.07 10.35 -0.17
N ARG A 91 -3.66 9.22 -0.60
CA ARG A 91 -4.36 8.28 0.31
C ARG A 91 -3.38 7.41 1.10
N SER A 92 -2.23 7.09 0.51
CA SER A 92 -1.21 6.26 1.12
C SER A 92 -0.37 6.99 2.17
N SER A 93 -0.31 8.33 2.15
CA SER A 93 0.35 9.11 3.21
C SER A 93 -0.32 8.90 4.57
N HIS A 94 -1.66 8.82 4.61
CA HIS A 94 -2.42 8.46 5.81
C HIS A 94 -1.97 7.11 6.38
N THR A 95 -1.87 6.09 5.51
CA THR A 95 -1.46 4.74 5.88
C THR A 95 0.00 4.70 6.32
N TYR A 96 0.87 5.47 5.66
CA TYR A 96 2.29 5.63 6.01
C TYR A 96 2.44 6.15 7.46
N ILE A 97 1.76 7.25 7.77
CA ILE A 97 1.81 7.88 9.11
C ILE A 97 1.23 6.94 10.16
N MET A 98 0.11 6.27 9.86
CA MET A 98 -0.50 5.30 10.75
C MET A 98 0.48 4.16 11.09
N LEU A 99 1.14 3.56 10.11
CA LEU A 99 2.11 2.48 10.34
C LEU A 99 3.32 2.95 11.17
N LYS A 100 3.82 4.16 10.90
CA LYS A 100 4.87 4.77 11.73
C LYS A 100 4.41 4.97 13.18
N ALA A 101 3.20 5.48 13.40
CA ALA A 101 2.61 5.65 14.73
C ALA A 101 2.38 4.32 15.46
N LEU A 102 2.13 3.23 14.72
CA LEU A 102 2.03 1.87 15.25
C LEU A 102 3.41 1.25 15.56
N GLY A 103 4.51 1.94 15.27
CA GLY A 103 5.87 1.48 15.55
C GLY A 103 6.44 0.50 14.52
N PHE A 104 5.92 0.50 13.28
CA PHE A 104 6.53 -0.30 12.21
C PHE A 104 7.88 0.30 11.81
N PRO A 105 8.98 -0.46 11.91
CA PRO A 105 10.33 0.10 11.76
C PRO A 105 10.65 0.44 10.30
N ASN A 106 10.24 -0.43 9.36
CA ASN A 106 10.62 -0.33 7.95
C ASN A 106 9.40 -0.03 7.05
N VAL A 107 8.98 1.23 7.02
CA VAL A 107 7.87 1.71 6.18
C VAL A 107 8.41 2.74 5.18
N LYS A 108 8.08 2.57 3.90
CA LYS A 108 8.45 3.47 2.79
C LYS A 108 7.21 3.93 2.03
N ALA A 109 7.28 5.16 1.53
CA ALA A 109 6.30 5.75 0.64
C ALA A 109 6.76 5.61 -0.81
N TYR A 110 5.87 5.22 -1.73
CA TYR A 110 6.12 5.29 -3.17
C TYR A 110 5.33 6.47 -3.80
N PRO A 111 5.99 7.61 -4.06
CA PRO A 111 5.32 8.83 -4.50
C PRO A 111 4.63 8.69 -5.87
N GLY A 112 5.31 8.09 -6.85
CA GLY A 112 4.77 7.92 -8.20
C GLY A 112 3.56 7.01 -8.27
N SER A 113 3.43 6.07 -7.33
CA SER A 113 2.19 5.33 -7.09
C SER A 113 1.64 4.65 -8.36
N TRP A 114 0.33 4.40 -8.45
CA TRP A 114 -0.28 3.80 -9.64
C TRP A 114 -0.29 4.75 -10.85
N ALA A 115 -0.16 6.06 -10.67
CA ALA A 115 0.00 6.99 -11.79
C ALA A 115 1.30 6.74 -12.57
N GLU A 116 2.37 6.33 -11.89
CA GLU A 116 3.62 5.90 -12.54
C GLU A 116 3.52 4.44 -13.02
N GLY A 117 3.16 3.51 -12.11
CA GLY A 117 3.15 2.07 -12.43
C GLY A 117 2.11 1.67 -13.48
N GLY A 118 0.93 2.30 -13.48
CA GLY A 118 -0.12 2.02 -14.45
C GLY A 118 0.18 2.54 -15.87
N ASN A 119 1.07 3.52 -16.00
CA ASN A 119 1.45 4.14 -17.28
C ASN A 119 2.85 3.71 -17.77
N SER A 120 3.64 3.02 -16.94
CA SER A 120 4.98 2.52 -17.33
C SER A 120 4.87 1.17 -18.06
N PRO A 121 5.38 1.00 -19.29
CA PRO A 121 5.29 -0.26 -20.02
C PRO A 121 6.01 -1.42 -19.31
N ASP A 122 7.06 -1.11 -18.54
CA ASP A 122 7.90 -2.09 -17.83
C ASP A 122 7.31 -2.57 -16.50
N SER A 123 6.24 -1.93 -16.02
CA SER A 123 5.64 -2.29 -14.73
C SER A 123 4.77 -3.53 -14.86
N PRO A 124 5.03 -4.60 -14.09
CA PRO A 124 4.20 -5.81 -14.11
C PRO A 124 2.83 -5.52 -13.50
N ILE A 125 1.78 -6.14 -14.05
CA ILE A 125 0.38 -5.97 -13.63
C ILE A 125 -0.19 -7.31 -13.21
N GLY A 126 -0.95 -7.29 -12.12
CA GLY A 126 -1.78 -8.40 -11.64
C GLY A 126 -3.22 -7.99 -11.40
#